data_AF-A0A2N1PK21-F1
#
_entry.id   AF-A0A2N1PK21-F1
#
_cell.length_a   1.000
_cell.length_b   1.000
_cell.length_c   1.000
_cell.angle_alpha   90.00
_cell.angle_beta   90.00
_cell.angle_gamma   90.00
#
_symmetry.space_group_name_H-M   'P 1'
#
loop_
_entity.id
_entity.type
_entity.pdbx_description
1 polymer ?
#
loop_
_entity_poly.entity_id
_entity_poly.type
_entity_poly.pdbx_seq_one_letter_code
_entity_poly.pdbx_strand_id
1 'polypeptide(L)'
;MDRTEIILQLMNQGADAAGIANAADFNQAPEERVTSSMCERLSFMNVLIFVLTFAAFAMSNPAFSQYDWTAILGSELSGTNRLVVRTGGNCCTDPKTGQILLDLSDITEISQFVGLINITESSLEMSCNCCGNPTFELYHGEELRAALSFHHTERLRWFQGKWPGDGLLSAQSSLSIIEWLANHNVKSPKIEREWINKQKIEREKEEKAWLDAMPSSIKPYWKFDNYQLVMNDSEKIYQALEKEYPQKSQRILALLKWYGSGSGTWNAFPAYESVANEILKGMEDSDIIKAASNAVLSENQLSESQKEGAARFLAPLSDRMKLPKELLNLIFQQYRKTQEKKKTTKP
;
A
#
# COMPACT_ATOMS: atom_id res chain seq x y z
N MET A 1 -34.73 14.42 8.67
CA MET A 1 -33.43 14.82 8.13
C MET A 1 -33.36 14.26 6.73
N ASP A 2 -33.35 15.14 5.73
CA ASP A 2 -33.24 14.76 4.32
C ASP A 2 -31.80 14.28 4.01
N ARG A 3 -31.66 13.38 3.03
CA ARG A 3 -30.39 12.79 2.57
C ARG A 3 -29.39 13.88 2.18
N THR A 4 -29.88 14.95 1.56
CA THR A 4 -29.10 16.14 1.16
C THR A 4 -28.49 16.86 2.36
N GLU A 5 -29.24 16.96 3.44
CA GLU A 5 -28.87 17.70 4.65
C GLU A 5 -27.80 16.97 5.47
N ILE A 6 -27.81 15.63 5.44
CA ILE A 6 -26.79 14.78 6.05
C ILE A 6 -25.47 14.85 5.27
N ILE A 7 -25.53 14.83 3.93
CA ILE A 7 -24.33 14.96 3.07
C ILE A 7 -23.69 16.34 3.25
N LEU A 8 -24.50 17.41 3.30
CA LEU A 8 -24.02 18.78 3.55
C LEU A 8 -23.39 18.93 4.94
N GLN A 9 -23.94 18.28 5.98
CA GLN A 9 -23.34 18.28 7.32
C GLN A 9 -21.97 17.61 7.35
N LEU A 10 -21.79 16.52 6.59
CA LEU A 10 -20.52 15.78 6.54
C LEU A 10 -19.46 16.53 5.72
N MET A 11 -19.85 17.22 4.64
CA MET A 11 -18.94 18.05 3.85
C MET A 11 -18.47 19.28 4.64
N ASN A 12 -19.37 19.95 5.38
CA ASN A 12 -19.01 21.13 6.18
C ASN A 12 -18.13 20.78 7.39
N GLN A 13 -18.37 19.64 8.07
CA GLN A 13 -17.53 19.20 9.19
C GLN A 13 -16.13 18.72 8.76
N GLY A 14 -15.95 18.38 7.47
CA GLY A 14 -14.65 18.05 6.89
C GLY A 14 -13.86 19.27 6.42
N ALA A 15 -14.53 20.32 5.95
CA ALA A 15 -13.90 21.54 5.46
C ALA A 15 -13.28 22.39 6.58
N ASP A 16 -13.89 22.43 7.77
CA ASP A 16 -13.38 23.21 8.90
C ASP A 16 -12.11 22.62 9.53
N ALA A 17 -11.81 21.33 9.28
CA ALA A 17 -10.63 20.65 9.82
C ALA A 17 -9.40 20.72 8.89
N ALA A 18 -9.57 21.12 7.64
CA ALA A 18 -8.51 21.25 6.65
C ALA A 18 -8.63 22.64 6.01
N GLY A 19 -7.93 23.62 6.57
CA GLY A 19 -7.87 24.97 6.02
C GLY A 19 -7.33 24.98 4.58
N ILE A 20 -8.23 24.82 3.61
CA ILE A 20 -7.96 24.93 2.18
C ILE A 20 -9.04 25.86 1.61
N ALA A 21 -8.60 27.06 1.25
CA ALA A 21 -9.37 27.99 0.46
C ALA A 21 -9.29 27.63 -1.03
N ASN A 22 -10.40 27.92 -1.72
CA ASN A 22 -10.63 28.00 -3.17
C ASN A 22 -10.90 26.70 -3.93
N ALA A 23 -12.20 26.47 -4.17
CA ALA A 23 -12.72 25.77 -5.34
C ALA A 23 -13.74 26.68 -6.03
N ALA A 24 -13.34 27.27 -7.16
CA ALA A 24 -14.25 27.84 -8.15
C ALA A 24 -13.67 27.53 -9.54
N ASP A 25 -14.58 27.25 -10.48
CA ASP A 25 -14.37 26.84 -11.87
C ASP A 25 -13.87 25.43 -12.14
N PHE A 26 -14.83 24.50 -12.28
CA PHE A 26 -14.81 23.49 -13.35
C PHE A 26 -16.24 22.96 -13.56
N ASN A 27 -16.98 23.57 -14.48
CA ASN A 27 -18.22 23.02 -15.03
C ASN A 27 -18.23 23.27 -16.54
N GLN A 28 -17.95 22.24 -17.34
CA GLN A 28 -18.59 21.88 -18.61
C GLN A 28 -17.68 20.99 -19.47
N ALA A 29 -18.00 19.70 -19.52
CA ALA A 29 -17.80 18.86 -20.71
C ALA A 29 -18.77 17.67 -20.64
N PRO A 30 -19.33 17.21 -21.78
CA PRO A 30 -20.39 16.20 -21.80
C PRO A 30 -19.85 14.78 -21.60
N GLU A 31 -20.61 13.97 -20.86
CA GLU A 31 -20.35 12.54 -20.63
C GLU A 31 -20.65 11.71 -21.89
N GLU A 32 -19.61 11.15 -22.52
CA GLU A 32 -19.75 9.96 -23.35
C GLU A 32 -19.55 8.71 -22.49
N ARG A 33 -20.61 7.90 -22.35
CA ARG A 33 -20.56 6.60 -21.68
C ARG A 33 -19.79 5.59 -22.54
N VAL A 34 -18.53 5.38 -22.20
CA VAL A 34 -17.77 4.20 -22.63
C VAL A 34 -18.19 3.01 -21.77
N THR A 35 -18.62 1.91 -22.40
CA THR A 35 -19.04 0.68 -21.73
C THR A 35 -17.83 -0.09 -21.18
N SER A 36 -17.89 -0.51 -19.91
CA SER A 36 -16.75 -1.04 -19.14
C SER A 36 -16.18 -2.38 -19.64
N SER A 37 -16.84 -3.06 -20.58
CA SER A 37 -16.43 -4.37 -21.07
C SER A 37 -15.20 -4.36 -21.99
N MET A 38 -14.87 -3.23 -22.64
CA MET A 38 -13.69 -3.15 -23.52
C MET A 38 -12.40 -2.79 -22.77
N CYS A 39 -12.49 -2.18 -21.59
CA CYS A 39 -11.31 -1.74 -20.83
C CYS A 39 -10.56 -2.91 -20.16
N GLU A 40 -11.27 -3.97 -19.75
CA GLU A 40 -10.67 -5.15 -19.13
C GLU A 40 -9.92 -6.04 -20.14
N ARG A 41 -10.42 -6.16 -21.39
CA ARG A 41 -9.75 -6.95 -22.45
C ARG A 41 -8.52 -6.24 -23.02
N LEU A 42 -8.50 -4.91 -23.06
CA LEU A 42 -7.33 -4.12 -23.45
C LEU A 42 -6.24 -4.13 -22.35
N SER A 43 -6.63 -4.17 -21.08
CA SER A 43 -5.67 -4.29 -19.95
C SER A 43 -4.90 -5.61 -19.99
N PHE A 44 -5.60 -6.74 -20.18
CA PHE A 44 -4.95 -8.06 -20.21
C PHE A 44 -4.01 -8.23 -21.42
N MET A 45 -4.41 -7.76 -22.61
CA MET A 45 -3.55 -7.81 -23.79
C MET A 45 -2.30 -6.94 -23.64
N ASN A 46 -2.40 -5.74 -23.04
CA ASN A 46 -1.24 -4.88 -22.83
C ASN A 46 -0.27 -5.44 -21.79
N VAL A 47 -0.79 -6.07 -20.72
CA VAL A 47 0.05 -6.80 -19.75
C VAL A 47 0.74 -7.99 -20.40
N LEU A 48 0.02 -8.77 -21.21
CA LEU A 48 0.61 -9.93 -21.91
C LEU A 48 1.67 -9.50 -22.93
N ILE A 49 1.42 -8.45 -23.71
CA ILE A 49 2.41 -7.88 -24.63
C ILE A 49 3.63 -7.38 -23.86
N PHE A 50 3.45 -6.65 -22.75
CA PHE A 50 4.56 -6.18 -21.92
C PHE A 50 5.38 -7.35 -21.36
N VAL A 51 4.74 -8.38 -20.82
CA VAL A 51 5.42 -9.58 -20.29
C VAL A 51 6.17 -10.33 -21.39
N LEU A 52 5.56 -10.54 -22.56
CA LEU A 52 6.21 -11.22 -23.68
C LEU A 52 7.38 -10.40 -24.25
N THR A 53 7.23 -9.08 -24.33
CA THR A 53 8.29 -8.18 -24.82
C THR A 53 9.44 -8.13 -23.82
N PHE A 54 9.14 -8.08 -22.52
CA PHE A 54 10.15 -8.11 -21.45
C PHE A 54 10.86 -9.47 -21.40
N ALA A 55 10.13 -10.58 -21.51
CA ALA A 55 10.72 -11.91 -21.56
C ALA A 55 11.61 -12.09 -22.79
N ALA A 56 11.15 -11.66 -23.98
CA ALA A 56 11.96 -11.67 -25.19
C ALA A 56 13.20 -10.77 -25.07
N PHE A 57 13.07 -9.60 -24.45
CA PHE A 57 14.18 -8.69 -24.16
C PHE A 57 15.19 -9.32 -23.19
N ALA A 58 14.74 -9.89 -22.06
CA ALA A 58 15.60 -10.55 -21.08
C ALA A 58 16.32 -11.78 -21.67
N MET A 59 15.62 -12.59 -22.46
CA MET A 59 16.23 -13.72 -23.18
C MET A 59 17.23 -13.27 -24.25
N SER A 60 16.97 -12.15 -24.92
CA SER A 60 17.88 -11.60 -25.95
C SER A 60 19.03 -10.79 -25.37
N ASN A 61 18.97 -10.44 -24.10
CA ASN A 61 19.99 -9.68 -23.38
C ASN A 61 20.41 -10.41 -22.10
N PRO A 62 21.09 -11.58 -22.22
CA PRO A 62 21.55 -12.35 -21.05
C PRO A 62 22.55 -11.58 -20.17
N ALA A 63 23.11 -10.48 -20.67
CA ALA A 63 23.89 -9.52 -19.87
C ALA A 63 23.05 -8.84 -18.77
N PHE A 64 21.71 -8.82 -18.90
CA PHE A 64 20.80 -8.18 -17.94
C PHE A 64 20.75 -8.90 -16.58
N SER A 65 21.04 -10.19 -16.54
CA SER A 65 21.13 -10.98 -15.30
C SER A 65 22.55 -11.07 -14.72
N GLN A 66 23.50 -10.28 -15.23
CA GLN A 66 24.92 -10.31 -14.83
C GLN A 66 25.48 -8.92 -14.50
N TYR A 67 24.63 -7.93 -14.28
CA TYR A 67 25.11 -6.64 -13.85
C TYR A 67 25.47 -6.71 -12.36
N ASP A 68 26.76 -6.63 -12.06
CA ASP A 68 27.23 -6.33 -10.70
C ASP A 68 26.99 -4.83 -10.45
N TRP A 69 25.82 -4.50 -9.90
CA TRP A 69 25.40 -3.11 -9.69
C TRP A 69 26.36 -2.39 -8.74
N THR A 70 26.91 -3.13 -7.77
CA THR A 70 27.91 -2.64 -6.83
C THR A 70 29.20 -2.27 -7.55
N ALA A 71 29.72 -3.12 -8.44
CA ALA A 71 30.92 -2.82 -9.22
C ALA A 71 30.71 -1.64 -10.19
N ILE A 72 29.55 -1.58 -10.87
CA ILE A 72 29.24 -0.45 -11.78
C ILE A 72 29.24 0.86 -11.01
N LEU A 73 28.56 0.92 -9.86
CA LEU A 73 28.56 2.12 -9.05
C LEU A 73 29.94 2.42 -8.50
N GLY A 74 30.64 1.43 -7.96
CA GLY A 74 32.01 1.59 -7.46
C GLY A 74 32.95 2.19 -8.50
N SER A 75 32.81 1.78 -9.78
CA SER A 75 33.59 2.34 -10.87
C SER A 75 33.29 3.82 -11.16
N GLU A 76 32.02 4.24 -11.08
CA GLU A 76 31.64 5.65 -11.28
C GLU A 76 31.93 6.55 -10.08
N LEU A 77 31.90 5.97 -8.88
CA LEU A 77 32.25 6.69 -7.66
C LEU A 77 33.76 6.78 -7.44
N SER A 78 34.57 6.14 -8.30
CA SER A 78 36.02 6.21 -8.23
C SER A 78 36.52 7.66 -8.34
N GLY A 79 37.33 8.07 -7.36
CA GLY A 79 37.85 9.44 -7.29
C GLY A 79 36.86 10.47 -6.77
N THR A 80 35.67 10.08 -6.30
CA THR A 80 34.76 11.00 -5.60
C THR A 80 35.50 11.64 -4.42
N ASN A 81 35.40 12.96 -4.31
CA ASN A 81 36.06 13.75 -3.27
C ASN A 81 35.10 14.70 -2.52
N ARG A 82 33.81 14.70 -2.89
CA ARG A 82 32.78 15.40 -2.13
C ARG A 82 31.46 14.60 -2.13
N LEU A 83 30.82 14.53 -0.97
CA LEU A 83 29.52 13.92 -0.75
C LEU A 83 28.56 14.98 -0.20
N VAL A 84 27.42 15.19 -0.86
CA VAL A 84 26.34 16.04 -0.38
C VAL A 84 25.11 15.17 -0.13
N VAL A 85 24.51 15.30 1.05
CA VAL A 85 23.24 14.66 1.38
C VAL A 85 22.16 15.73 1.40
N ARG A 86 21.08 15.54 0.64
CA ARG A 86 19.96 16.48 0.54
C ARG A 86 18.64 15.86 0.91
N THR A 87 17.71 16.68 1.40
CA THR A 87 16.31 16.29 1.52
C THR A 87 15.70 16.02 0.14
N GLY A 88 14.76 15.09 0.07
CA GLY A 88 14.01 14.77 -1.13
C GLY A 88 14.67 13.71 -1.99
N GLY A 89 14.08 13.49 -3.16
CA GLY A 89 14.47 12.45 -4.10
C GLY A 89 14.63 12.99 -5.53
N ASN A 90 15.60 12.44 -6.24
CA ASN A 90 16.02 12.86 -7.59
C ASN A 90 15.01 12.61 -8.74
N CYS A 91 13.83 12.04 -8.48
CA CYS A 91 12.90 11.61 -9.54
C CYS A 91 11.90 12.69 -10.00
N CYS A 92 11.52 13.61 -9.12
CA CYS A 92 10.51 14.65 -9.39
C CYS A 92 10.94 16.06 -8.97
N THR A 93 12.12 16.23 -8.39
CA THR A 93 12.62 17.53 -7.93
C THR A 93 13.92 17.87 -8.63
N ASP A 94 14.11 19.15 -8.97
CA ASP A 94 15.45 19.65 -9.34
C ASP A 94 16.37 19.35 -8.14
N PRO A 95 17.42 18.51 -8.31
CA PRO A 95 18.33 18.14 -7.23
C PRO A 95 18.85 19.34 -6.43
N LYS A 96 18.96 20.50 -7.08
CA LYS A 96 19.46 21.75 -6.47
C LYS A 96 18.48 22.40 -5.47
N THR A 97 17.23 21.97 -5.43
CA THR A 97 16.19 22.57 -4.56
C THR A 97 16.11 21.94 -3.17
N GLY A 98 16.71 20.77 -2.96
CA GLY A 98 16.74 20.09 -1.66
C GLY A 98 17.65 20.81 -0.65
N GLN A 99 17.21 20.87 0.61
CA GLN A 99 18.02 21.36 1.72
C GLN A 99 19.25 20.45 1.90
N ILE A 100 20.44 21.05 2.00
CA ILE A 100 21.66 20.33 2.36
C ILE A 100 21.57 19.92 3.83
N LEU A 101 21.62 18.61 4.06
CA LEU A 101 21.65 17.98 5.38
C LEU A 101 23.10 17.71 5.83
N LEU A 102 23.98 17.42 4.87
CA LEU A 102 25.38 17.10 5.08
C LEU A 102 26.19 17.46 3.82
N ASP A 103 27.38 18.01 3.98
CA ASP A 103 28.34 18.30 2.90
C ASP A 103 29.74 17.96 3.40
N LEU A 104 30.34 16.93 2.84
CA LEU A 104 31.63 16.38 3.26
C LEU A 104 32.64 16.46 2.12
N SER A 105 33.88 16.80 2.46
CA SER A 105 35.03 16.73 1.55
C SER A 105 36.18 15.88 2.11
N ASP A 106 35.98 15.23 3.27
CA ASP A 106 36.95 14.27 3.82
C ASP A 106 36.88 12.96 3.01
N ILE A 107 37.96 12.68 2.27
CA ILE A 107 38.07 11.51 1.39
C ILE A 107 37.95 10.20 2.19
N THR A 108 38.38 10.17 3.45
CA THR A 108 38.29 8.98 4.31
C THR A 108 36.84 8.68 4.65
N GLU A 109 36.07 9.69 5.07
CA GLU A 109 34.65 9.52 5.39
C GLU A 109 33.82 9.18 4.15
N ILE A 110 34.13 9.81 3.01
CA ILE A 110 33.48 9.51 1.73
C ILE A 110 33.77 8.06 1.30
N SER A 111 35.03 7.64 1.38
CA SER A 111 35.41 6.26 1.06
C SER A 111 34.74 5.25 1.99
N GLN A 112 34.62 5.59 3.27
CA GLN A 112 33.86 4.78 4.23
C GLN A 112 32.41 4.67 3.80
N PHE A 113 31.72 5.78 3.51
CA PHE A 113 30.32 5.80 3.09
C PHE A 113 30.10 4.96 1.82
N VAL A 114 30.92 5.16 0.79
CA VAL A 114 30.84 4.38 -0.46
C VAL A 114 31.04 2.89 -0.18
N GLY A 115 31.98 2.54 0.71
CA GLY A 115 32.22 1.16 1.14
C GLY A 115 31.06 0.53 1.92
N LEU A 116 30.08 1.32 2.41
CA LEU A 116 28.87 0.78 3.03
C LEU A 116 27.87 0.25 2.00
N ILE A 117 27.94 0.68 0.74
CA ILE A 117 26.96 0.36 -0.30
C ILE A 117 27.21 -1.06 -0.82
N ASN A 118 26.26 -1.95 -0.57
CA ASN A 118 26.28 -3.31 -1.11
C ASN A 118 24.87 -3.69 -1.57
N ILE A 119 24.72 -3.86 -2.89
CA ILE A 119 23.46 -4.12 -3.56
C ILE A 119 23.33 -5.60 -3.85
N THR A 120 22.22 -6.20 -3.44
CA THR A 120 21.87 -7.58 -3.74
C THR A 120 21.16 -7.65 -5.10
N GLU A 121 21.57 -8.58 -5.97
CA GLU A 121 21.10 -8.72 -7.36
C GLU A 121 19.66 -9.28 -7.52
N SER A 122 18.81 -9.17 -6.50
CA SER A 122 17.43 -9.64 -6.52
C SER A 122 16.49 -8.50 -6.96
N SER A 123 16.33 -8.28 -8.26
CA SER A 123 15.70 -7.06 -8.80
C SER A 123 14.38 -7.27 -9.57
N LEU A 124 13.48 -8.12 -9.08
CA LEU A 124 12.11 -8.20 -9.63
C LEU A 124 11.02 -7.76 -8.66
N GLU A 125 11.37 -7.24 -7.50
CA GLU A 125 10.39 -6.73 -6.55
C GLU A 125 9.89 -5.35 -6.97
N MET A 126 8.57 -5.16 -6.95
CA MET A 126 7.85 -3.93 -7.31
C MET A 126 8.61 -2.66 -6.91
N SER A 127 8.84 -1.75 -7.87
CA SER A 127 9.36 -0.42 -7.59
C SER A 127 8.27 0.46 -6.99
N CYS A 128 8.61 1.22 -5.93
CA CYS A 128 7.68 2.21 -5.40
C CYS A 128 7.70 3.46 -6.29
N ASN A 129 6.55 4.10 -6.48
CA ASN A 129 6.41 5.36 -7.21
C ASN A 129 6.86 6.60 -6.41
N CYS A 130 7.33 6.44 -5.16
CA CYS A 130 7.95 7.53 -4.42
C CYS A 130 9.29 7.93 -5.06
N CYS A 131 9.87 9.08 -4.69
CA CYS A 131 11.21 9.49 -5.12
C CYS A 131 12.33 9.15 -4.14
N GLY A 132 12.01 8.61 -2.96
CA GLY A 132 12.98 8.40 -1.89
C GLY A 132 13.34 9.69 -1.13
N ASN A 133 14.08 9.52 -0.04
CA ASN A 133 14.65 10.57 0.82
C ASN A 133 15.63 9.93 1.83
N PRO A 134 16.85 10.47 2.04
CA PRO A 134 17.49 11.59 1.33
C PRO A 134 18.06 11.19 -0.04
N THR A 135 18.62 12.18 -0.75
CA THR A 135 19.46 11.97 -1.94
C THR A 135 20.94 12.13 -1.57
N PHE A 136 21.77 11.22 -2.06
CA PHE A 136 23.23 11.26 -1.98
C PHE A 136 23.80 11.73 -3.31
N GLU A 137 24.44 12.90 -3.32
CA GLU A 137 25.13 13.46 -4.48
C GLU A 137 26.64 13.29 -4.29
N LEU A 138 27.28 12.59 -5.23
CA LEU A 138 28.71 12.29 -5.19
C LEU A 138 29.41 13.05 -6.31
N TYR A 139 30.46 13.79 -5.97
CA TYR A 139 31.16 14.69 -6.87
C TYR A 139 32.66 14.36 -7.01
N HIS A 140 33.20 14.67 -8.18
CA HIS A 140 34.64 14.79 -8.42
C HIS A 140 34.98 16.26 -8.73
N GLY A 141 35.45 16.99 -7.73
CA GLY A 141 35.53 18.45 -7.79
C GLY A 141 34.12 19.04 -7.85
N GLU A 142 33.81 19.76 -8.94
CA GLU A 142 32.49 20.34 -9.18
C GLU A 142 31.60 19.45 -10.08
N GLU A 143 32.13 18.35 -10.60
CA GLU A 143 31.39 17.45 -11.50
C GLU A 143 30.55 16.45 -10.68
N LEU A 144 29.23 16.46 -10.87
CA LEU A 144 28.33 15.46 -10.28
C LEU A 144 28.50 14.11 -10.99
N ARG A 145 29.00 13.10 -10.26
CA ARG A 145 29.18 11.73 -10.76
C ARG A 145 27.92 10.89 -10.63
N ALA A 146 27.27 10.98 -9.47
CA ALA A 146 26.06 10.21 -9.20
C ALA A 146 25.13 10.96 -8.24
N ALA A 147 23.83 10.79 -8.45
CA ALA A 147 22.79 11.18 -7.52
C ALA A 147 21.93 9.95 -7.21
N LEU A 148 21.97 9.48 -5.96
CA LEU A 148 21.32 8.25 -5.49
C LEU A 148 20.26 8.60 -4.46
N SER A 149 18.99 8.32 -4.75
CA SER A 149 17.91 8.49 -3.76
C SER A 149 17.81 7.26 -2.87
N PHE A 150 17.67 7.45 -1.56
CA PHE A 150 17.47 6.37 -0.60
C PHE A 150 15.97 6.10 -0.40
N HIS A 151 15.50 4.93 -0.81
CA HIS A 151 14.10 4.56 -0.79
C HIS A 151 13.80 3.60 0.35
N HIS A 152 12.84 3.99 1.19
CA HIS A 152 12.28 3.15 2.25
C HIS A 152 13.34 2.49 3.11
N THR A 153 14.46 3.17 3.31
CA THR A 153 15.62 2.70 4.08
C THR A 153 16.29 1.43 3.54
N GLU A 154 15.94 0.96 2.34
CA GLU A 154 16.34 -0.37 1.84
C GLU A 154 16.86 -0.37 0.40
N ARG A 155 16.59 0.67 -0.40
CA ARG A 155 16.95 0.67 -1.82
C ARG A 155 17.61 1.96 -2.25
N LEU A 156 18.49 1.89 -3.25
CA LEU A 156 19.06 3.06 -3.92
C LEU A 156 18.50 3.20 -5.32
N ARG A 157 18.03 4.39 -5.68
CA ARG A 157 17.61 4.72 -7.04
C ARG A 157 18.58 5.69 -7.68
N TRP A 158 19.18 5.27 -8.78
CA TRP A 158 20.05 6.13 -9.60
C TRP A 158 19.28 6.64 -10.82
N PHE A 159 18.56 7.75 -10.63
CA PHE A 159 17.80 8.36 -11.72
C PHE A 159 18.74 8.83 -12.83
N GLN A 160 18.44 8.44 -14.09
CA GLN A 160 19.30 8.64 -15.26
C GLN A 160 20.69 7.96 -15.16
N GLY A 161 20.87 7.07 -14.19
CA GLY A 161 22.08 6.27 -14.04
C GLY A 161 22.16 5.10 -15.00
N LYS A 162 23.16 4.24 -14.78
CA LYS A 162 23.38 3.03 -15.58
C LYS A 162 22.52 1.83 -15.14
N TRP A 163 21.72 1.97 -14.08
CA TRP A 163 20.85 0.89 -13.59
C TRP A 163 19.42 1.01 -14.15
N PRO A 164 18.77 -0.12 -14.43
CA PRO A 164 17.40 -0.13 -14.95
C PRO A 164 16.31 0.11 -13.87
N GLY A 165 16.68 0.19 -12.58
CA GLY A 165 15.73 0.30 -11.48
C GLY A 165 16.37 0.52 -10.11
N ASP A 166 15.62 0.13 -9.06
CA ASP A 166 16.02 0.30 -7.66
C ASP A 166 16.95 -0.83 -7.22
N GLY A 167 18.15 -0.47 -6.75
CA GLY A 167 19.11 -1.42 -6.19
C GLY A 167 18.76 -1.75 -4.75
N LEU A 168 18.31 -2.98 -4.50
CA LEU A 168 18.06 -3.46 -3.14
C LEU A 168 19.38 -3.60 -2.39
N LEU A 169 19.52 -2.88 -1.27
CA LEU A 169 20.68 -3.01 -0.40
C LEU A 169 20.59 -4.31 0.40
N SER A 170 21.73 -4.92 0.68
CA SER A 170 21.80 -5.97 1.71
C SER A 170 21.31 -5.39 3.04
N ALA A 171 20.72 -6.24 3.89
CA ALA A 171 20.21 -5.83 5.19
C ALA A 171 21.30 -5.13 6.04
N GLN A 172 22.54 -5.63 5.98
CA GLN A 172 23.68 -5.01 6.68
C GLN A 172 24.03 -3.64 6.10
N SER A 173 24.06 -3.49 4.77
CA SER A 173 24.36 -2.22 4.09
C SER A 173 23.33 -1.14 4.44
N SER A 174 22.04 -1.48 4.34
CA SER A 174 20.93 -0.60 4.74
C SER A 174 21.12 -0.08 6.18
N LEU A 175 21.34 -0.99 7.15
CA LEU A 175 21.54 -0.62 8.55
C LEU A 175 22.78 0.24 8.77
N SER A 176 23.91 -0.11 8.12
CA SER A 176 25.15 0.64 8.23
C SER A 176 25.00 2.07 7.70
N ILE A 177 24.32 2.27 6.56
CA ILE A 177 24.07 3.60 5.99
C ILE A 177 23.19 4.43 6.92
N ILE A 178 22.11 3.84 7.47
CA ILE A 178 21.21 4.53 8.41
C ILE A 178 21.97 5.01 9.65
N GLU A 179 22.82 4.15 10.23
CA GLU A 179 23.58 4.51 11.43
C GLU A 179 24.67 5.53 11.12
N TRP A 180 25.35 5.39 9.98
CA TRP A 180 26.33 6.39 9.51
C TRP A 180 25.68 7.76 9.35
N LEU A 181 24.50 7.84 8.74
CA LEU A 181 23.74 9.09 8.59
C LEU A 181 23.33 9.68 9.95
N ALA A 182 22.86 8.83 10.87
CA ALA A 182 22.49 9.26 12.21
C ALA A 182 23.69 9.86 12.98
N ASN A 183 24.88 9.27 12.84
CA ASN A 183 26.13 9.77 13.43
C ASN A 183 26.55 11.13 12.85
N HIS A 184 26.10 11.47 11.64
CA HIS A 184 26.27 12.77 11.00
C HIS A 184 25.05 13.70 11.20
N ASN A 185 24.23 13.44 12.22
CA ASN A 185 23.01 14.19 12.55
C ASN A 185 21.88 14.15 11.48
N VAL A 186 21.98 13.27 10.48
CA VAL A 186 20.92 13.02 9.49
C VAL A 186 20.00 11.90 10.01
N LYS A 187 19.05 12.26 10.87
CA LYS A 187 18.23 11.28 11.63
C LYS A 187 17.01 10.72 10.88
N SER A 188 16.59 11.35 9.78
CA SER A 188 15.33 11.00 9.11
C SER A 188 15.24 9.52 8.68
N PRO A 189 16.27 8.86 8.12
CA PRO A 189 16.16 7.45 7.74
C PRO A 189 16.03 6.51 8.94
N LYS A 190 16.64 6.86 10.09
CA LYS A 190 16.51 6.06 11.32
C LYS A 190 15.08 6.10 11.85
N ILE A 191 14.48 7.29 11.88
CA ILE A 191 13.06 7.48 12.26
C ILE A 191 12.14 6.72 11.29
N GLU A 192 12.38 6.81 9.97
CA GLU A 192 11.61 6.07 8.97
C GLU A 192 11.72 4.55 9.20
N ARG A 193 12.93 4.02 9.44
CA ARG A 193 13.16 2.59 9.69
C ARG A 193 12.39 2.10 10.92
N GLU A 194 12.46 2.85 12.01
CA GLU A 194 11.74 2.54 13.25
C GLU A 194 10.22 2.52 13.02
N TRP A 195 9.72 3.50 12.26
CA TRP A 195 8.31 3.56 11.88
C TRP A 195 7.90 2.35 11.01
N ILE A 196 8.68 2.02 9.96
CA ILE A 196 8.43 0.86 9.10
C ILE A 196 8.41 -0.44 9.93
N ASN A 197 9.37 -0.62 10.83
CA ASN A 197 9.43 -1.79 11.70
C ASN A 197 8.21 -1.90 12.62
N LYS A 198 7.80 -0.79 13.22
CA LYS A 198 6.58 -0.74 14.04
C LYS A 198 5.34 -1.11 13.22
N GLN A 199 5.20 -0.52 12.02
CA GLN A 199 4.09 -0.84 11.11
C GLN A 199 4.12 -2.30 10.67
N LYS A 200 5.31 -2.90 10.46
CA LYS A 200 5.44 -4.32 10.12
C LYS A 200 4.88 -5.20 11.25
N ILE A 201 5.28 -4.96 12.49
CA ILE A 201 4.79 -5.71 13.66
C ILE A 201 3.28 -5.55 13.83
N GLU A 202 2.76 -4.32 13.66
CA GLU A 202 1.31 -4.06 13.71
C GLU A 202 0.57 -4.83 12.62
N ARG A 203 1.05 -4.79 11.37
CA ARG A 203 0.47 -5.54 10.25
C ARG A 203 0.49 -7.05 10.47
N GLU A 204 1.59 -7.62 10.96
CA GLU A 204 1.69 -9.05 11.26
C GLU A 204 0.69 -9.48 12.34
N LYS A 205 0.50 -8.64 13.37
CA LYS A 205 -0.50 -8.88 14.42
C LYS A 205 -1.92 -8.82 13.85
N GLU A 206 -2.22 -7.83 13.02
CA GLU A 206 -3.54 -7.66 12.42
C GLU A 206 -3.87 -8.76 11.41
N GLU A 207 -2.90 -9.14 10.57
CA GLU A 207 -3.01 -10.26 9.64
C GLU A 207 -3.28 -11.56 10.40
N LYS A 208 -2.54 -11.81 11.49
CA LYS A 208 -2.79 -12.96 12.35
C LYS A 208 -4.21 -12.94 12.91
N ALA A 209 -4.69 -11.79 13.41
CA ALA A 209 -6.06 -11.68 13.94
C ALA A 209 -7.11 -11.95 12.86
N TRP A 210 -6.88 -11.50 11.63
CA TRP A 210 -7.75 -11.77 10.49
C TRP A 210 -7.77 -13.27 10.12
N LEU A 211 -6.60 -13.92 10.07
CA LEU A 211 -6.49 -15.38 9.84
C LEU A 211 -7.12 -16.20 10.96
N ASP A 212 -7.03 -15.75 12.21
CA ASP A 212 -7.66 -16.39 13.35
C ASP A 212 -9.20 -16.28 13.29
N ALA A 213 -9.73 -15.19 12.72
CA ALA A 213 -11.15 -14.98 12.49
C ALA A 213 -11.72 -15.71 11.26
N MET A 214 -10.86 -16.28 10.40
CA MET A 214 -11.25 -17.04 9.22
C MET A 214 -12.08 -18.27 9.62
N PRO A 215 -13.26 -18.50 9.01
CA PRO A 215 -14.03 -19.73 9.15
C PRO A 215 -13.16 -20.98 8.99
N SER A 216 -13.33 -21.97 9.87
CA SER A 216 -12.45 -23.15 9.90
C SER A 216 -12.56 -23.98 8.62
N SER A 217 -13.73 -23.99 7.99
CA SER A 217 -14.01 -24.60 6.69
C SER A 217 -13.24 -23.99 5.52
N ILE A 218 -12.81 -22.73 5.62
CA ILE A 218 -12.08 -22.03 4.55
C ILE A 218 -10.57 -22.28 4.65
N LYS A 219 -10.03 -22.47 5.85
CA LYS A 219 -8.58 -22.62 6.09
C LYS A 219 -7.87 -23.61 5.16
N PRO A 220 -8.44 -24.80 4.82
CA PRO A 220 -7.81 -25.72 3.87
C PRO A 220 -7.62 -25.18 2.45
N TYR A 221 -8.40 -24.17 2.05
CA TYR A 221 -8.36 -23.53 0.74
C TYR A 221 -7.48 -22.27 0.72
N TRP A 222 -7.05 -21.78 1.89
CA TRP A 222 -6.21 -20.60 2.00
C TRP A 222 -4.79 -20.87 1.49
N LYS A 223 -4.38 -20.14 0.45
CA LYS A 223 -3.03 -20.18 -0.10
C LYS A 223 -2.50 -18.76 -0.19
N PHE A 224 -1.59 -18.41 0.73
CA PHE A 224 -1.09 -17.05 0.91
C PHE A 224 -0.52 -16.45 -0.38
N ASP A 225 0.25 -17.24 -1.12
CA ASP A 225 0.94 -16.79 -2.32
C ASP A 225 0.02 -16.55 -3.52
N ASN A 226 -1.28 -16.85 -3.40
CA ASN A 226 -2.18 -16.79 -4.54
C ASN A 226 -3.64 -16.58 -4.12
N TYR A 227 -3.97 -15.37 -3.68
CA TYR A 227 -5.37 -15.00 -3.38
C TYR A 227 -6.30 -15.16 -4.60
N GLN A 228 -5.77 -15.13 -5.83
CA GLN A 228 -6.55 -15.42 -7.04
C GLN A 228 -7.00 -16.89 -7.11
N LEU A 229 -6.22 -17.84 -6.56
CA LEU A 229 -6.65 -19.25 -6.51
C LEU A 229 -7.85 -19.46 -5.60
N VAL A 230 -8.00 -18.66 -4.55
CA VAL A 230 -9.16 -18.76 -3.66
C VAL A 230 -10.46 -18.47 -4.43
N MET A 231 -10.41 -17.61 -5.44
CA MET A 231 -11.56 -17.30 -6.30
C MET A 231 -11.93 -18.45 -7.25
N ASN A 232 -10.96 -19.27 -7.67
CA ASN A 232 -11.19 -20.40 -8.57
C ASN A 232 -11.88 -21.58 -7.88
N ASP A 233 -11.78 -21.68 -6.55
CA ASP A 233 -12.40 -22.73 -5.74
C ASP A 233 -13.68 -22.25 -5.02
N SER A 234 -14.30 -21.16 -5.50
CA SER A 234 -15.45 -20.51 -4.84
C SER A 234 -16.60 -21.47 -4.49
N GLU A 235 -16.98 -22.38 -5.40
CA GLU A 235 -18.01 -23.40 -5.15
C GLU A 235 -17.66 -24.32 -3.97
N LYS A 236 -16.41 -24.78 -3.88
CA LYS A 236 -15.95 -25.64 -2.78
C LYS A 236 -15.94 -24.89 -1.45
N ILE A 237 -15.55 -23.62 -1.49
CA ILE A 237 -15.56 -22.73 -0.32
C ILE A 237 -16.99 -22.52 0.18
N TYR A 238 -17.96 -22.29 -0.72
CA TYR A 238 -19.37 -22.18 -0.34
C TYR A 238 -19.86 -23.47 0.29
N GLN A 239 -19.65 -24.63 -0.35
CA GLN A 239 -20.05 -25.93 0.20
C GLN A 239 -19.45 -26.20 1.58
N ALA A 240 -18.18 -25.85 1.79
CA ALA A 240 -17.50 -26.00 3.08
C ALA A 240 -18.12 -25.07 4.14
N LEU A 241 -18.42 -23.82 3.78
CA LEU A 241 -19.14 -22.86 4.64
C LEU A 241 -20.57 -23.32 4.96
N GLU A 242 -21.28 -23.92 4.01
CA GLU A 242 -22.63 -24.46 4.24
C GLU A 242 -22.62 -25.59 5.26
N LYS A 243 -21.57 -26.42 5.24
CA LYS A 243 -21.38 -27.49 6.21
C LYS A 243 -21.04 -26.97 7.61
N GLU A 244 -20.19 -25.95 7.73
CA GLU A 244 -19.83 -25.35 9.03
C GLU A 244 -20.98 -24.50 9.61
N TYR A 245 -21.67 -23.75 8.75
CA TYR A 245 -22.80 -22.89 9.13
C TYR A 245 -24.01 -23.22 8.22
N PRO A 246 -24.87 -24.17 8.61
CA PRO A 246 -26.03 -24.55 7.82
C PRO A 246 -27.02 -23.41 7.58
N GLN A 247 -27.11 -22.45 8.50
CA GLN A 247 -27.98 -21.29 8.37
C GLN A 247 -27.32 -20.18 7.55
N LYS A 248 -27.97 -19.73 6.47
CA LYS A 248 -27.46 -18.66 5.60
C LYS A 248 -27.12 -17.36 6.36
N SER A 249 -27.93 -16.98 7.34
CA SER A 249 -27.66 -15.80 8.18
C SER A 249 -26.38 -15.96 8.99
N GLN A 250 -26.13 -17.14 9.57
CA GLN A 250 -24.91 -17.42 10.32
C GLN A 250 -23.67 -17.40 9.43
N ARG A 251 -23.77 -17.92 8.19
CA ARG A 251 -22.69 -17.80 7.18
C ARG A 251 -22.32 -16.36 6.91
N ILE A 252 -23.32 -15.52 6.62
CA ILE A 252 -23.12 -14.10 6.35
C ILE A 252 -22.47 -13.43 7.56
N LEU A 253 -22.97 -13.67 8.77
CA LEU A 253 -22.43 -13.06 9.99
C LEU A 253 -21.01 -13.53 10.32
N ALA A 254 -20.63 -14.77 9.97
CA ALA A 254 -19.27 -15.27 10.10
C ALA A 254 -18.33 -14.60 9.07
N LEU A 255 -18.77 -14.43 7.84
CA LEU A 255 -18.00 -13.74 6.80
C LEU A 255 -17.85 -12.24 7.08
N LEU A 256 -18.89 -11.57 7.56
CA LEU A 256 -18.80 -10.18 8.01
C LEU A 256 -17.83 -10.05 9.20
N LYS A 257 -17.86 -10.99 10.15
CA LYS A 257 -16.88 -11.03 11.25
C LYS A 257 -15.45 -11.12 10.71
N TRP A 258 -15.20 -12.05 9.79
CA TRP A 258 -13.89 -12.26 9.20
C TRP A 258 -13.43 -11.02 8.42
N TYR A 259 -14.29 -10.46 7.56
CA TYR A 259 -13.98 -9.26 6.79
C TYR A 259 -13.66 -8.06 7.68
N GLY A 260 -14.43 -7.83 8.75
CA GLY A 260 -14.18 -6.74 9.69
C GLY A 260 -13.13 -7.02 10.76
N SER A 261 -12.46 -8.18 10.74
CA SER A 261 -11.31 -8.46 11.61
C SER A 261 -9.98 -7.97 11.01
N GLY A 262 -10.00 -7.43 9.79
CA GLY A 262 -8.82 -6.93 9.09
C GLY A 262 -8.35 -5.56 9.60
N SER A 263 -7.14 -5.16 9.20
CA SER A 263 -6.58 -3.84 9.49
C SER A 263 -7.03 -2.76 8.51
N GLY A 264 -7.53 -3.20 7.37
CA GLY A 264 -8.00 -2.36 6.30
C GLY A 264 -8.95 -1.27 6.75
N THR A 265 -8.72 -0.06 6.25
CA THR A 265 -9.72 1.00 6.31
C THR A 265 -10.84 0.73 5.30
N TRP A 266 -11.90 1.53 5.39
CA TRP A 266 -13.12 1.42 4.62
C TRP A 266 -12.91 1.28 3.11
N ASN A 267 -11.94 2.00 2.56
CA ASN A 267 -11.65 2.05 1.13
C ASN A 267 -10.21 1.61 0.77
N ALA A 268 -9.42 1.21 1.75
CA ALA A 268 -8.05 0.77 1.53
C ALA A 268 -7.71 -0.32 2.52
N PHE A 269 -7.61 -1.55 2.00
CA PHE A 269 -7.31 -2.75 2.78
C PHE A 269 -6.29 -3.62 2.05
N PRO A 270 -5.46 -4.39 2.78
CA PRO A 270 -4.55 -5.35 2.19
C PRO A 270 -5.27 -6.30 1.23
N ALA A 271 -4.63 -6.65 0.12
CA ALA A 271 -5.23 -7.49 -0.92
C ALA A 271 -5.76 -8.83 -0.37
N TYR A 272 -5.12 -9.41 0.64
CA TYR A 272 -5.58 -10.66 1.25
C TYR A 272 -6.96 -10.55 1.89
N GLU A 273 -7.35 -9.37 2.42
CA GLU A 273 -8.67 -9.17 3.04
C GLU A 273 -9.81 -9.19 2.02
N SER A 274 -9.50 -8.99 0.73
CA SER A 274 -10.50 -8.98 -0.35
C SER A 274 -11.24 -10.31 -0.47
N VAL A 275 -10.62 -11.43 -0.06
CA VAL A 275 -11.22 -12.77 -0.18
C VAL A 275 -12.57 -12.85 0.55
N ALA A 276 -12.65 -12.33 1.78
CA ALA A 276 -13.91 -12.35 2.52
C ALA A 276 -14.98 -11.49 1.83
N ASN A 277 -14.59 -10.35 1.26
CA ASN A 277 -15.47 -9.47 0.48
C ASN A 277 -15.96 -10.14 -0.81
N GLU A 278 -15.10 -10.84 -1.54
CA GLU A 278 -15.50 -11.52 -2.77
C GLU A 278 -16.44 -12.70 -2.51
N ILE A 279 -16.25 -13.44 -1.42
CA ILE A 279 -17.20 -14.49 -0.99
C ILE A 279 -18.53 -13.85 -0.57
N LEU A 280 -18.52 -12.69 0.10
CA LEU A 280 -19.76 -11.97 0.40
C LEU A 280 -20.49 -11.50 -0.86
N LYS A 281 -19.76 -11.01 -1.88
CA LYS A 281 -20.34 -10.55 -3.16
C LYS A 281 -21.03 -11.66 -3.96
N GLY A 282 -20.66 -12.93 -3.76
CA GLY A 282 -21.38 -14.05 -4.37
C GLY A 282 -22.67 -14.44 -3.64
N MET A 283 -23.01 -13.76 -2.53
CA MET A 283 -24.30 -13.90 -1.86
C MET A 283 -25.25 -12.77 -2.27
N GLU A 284 -26.55 -13.04 -2.19
CA GLU A 284 -27.59 -12.04 -2.47
C GLU A 284 -27.53 -10.86 -1.49
N ASP A 285 -27.43 -9.62 -2.01
CA ASP A 285 -27.40 -8.40 -1.20
C ASP A 285 -28.58 -8.31 -0.22
N SER A 286 -29.77 -8.74 -0.65
CA SER A 286 -30.97 -8.75 0.18
C SER A 286 -30.85 -9.65 1.42
N ASP A 287 -30.17 -10.79 1.30
CA ASP A 287 -29.92 -11.69 2.41
C ASP A 287 -28.85 -11.13 3.36
N ILE A 288 -27.85 -10.43 2.83
CA ILE A 288 -26.82 -9.77 3.64
C ILE A 288 -27.45 -8.64 4.46
N ILE A 289 -28.24 -7.78 3.82
CA ILE A 289 -28.98 -6.70 4.48
C ILE A 289 -29.90 -7.27 5.56
N LYS A 290 -30.66 -8.33 5.26
CA LYS A 290 -31.56 -8.96 6.22
C LYS A 290 -30.82 -9.57 7.42
N ALA A 291 -29.74 -10.31 7.18
CA ALA A 291 -28.94 -10.92 8.24
C ALA A 291 -28.30 -9.87 9.15
N ALA A 292 -27.71 -8.81 8.57
CA ALA A 292 -27.11 -7.72 9.32
C ALA A 292 -28.16 -6.92 10.11
N SER A 293 -29.30 -6.58 9.50
CA SER A 293 -30.37 -5.83 10.17
C SER A 293 -30.94 -6.60 11.36
N ASN A 294 -31.26 -7.88 11.15
CA ASN A 294 -31.77 -8.74 12.22
C ASN A 294 -30.78 -8.82 13.39
N ALA A 295 -29.48 -8.90 13.11
CA ALA A 295 -28.46 -8.96 14.15
C ALA A 295 -28.26 -7.63 14.89
N VAL A 296 -28.41 -6.49 14.21
CA VAL A 296 -28.41 -5.16 14.87
C VAL A 296 -29.62 -4.98 15.76
N LEU A 297 -30.79 -5.49 15.36
CA LEU A 297 -32.05 -5.37 16.09
C LEU A 297 -32.19 -6.38 17.23
N SER A 298 -31.52 -7.52 17.16
CA SER A 298 -31.55 -8.53 18.22
C SER A 298 -30.74 -8.10 19.44
N GLU A 299 -31.16 -8.54 20.64
CA GLU A 299 -30.42 -8.31 21.91
C GLU A 299 -28.98 -8.86 21.88
N ASN A 300 -28.71 -9.83 20.98
CA ASN A 300 -27.37 -10.28 20.63
C ASN A 300 -26.70 -9.29 19.69
N GLN A 301 -26.22 -8.19 20.26
CA GLN A 301 -25.48 -7.16 19.54
C GLN A 301 -24.35 -7.80 18.70
N LEU A 302 -24.26 -7.39 17.44
CA LEU A 302 -23.10 -7.69 16.59
C LEU A 302 -21.79 -7.47 17.36
N SER A 303 -20.84 -8.39 17.25
CA SER A 303 -19.47 -8.14 17.71
C SER A 303 -18.86 -6.96 16.96
N GLU A 304 -17.85 -6.28 17.54
CA GLU A 304 -17.23 -5.13 16.87
C GLU A 304 -16.68 -5.48 15.48
N SER A 305 -16.06 -6.66 15.29
CA SER A 305 -15.61 -7.12 13.97
C SER A 305 -16.78 -7.33 13.00
N GLN A 306 -17.94 -7.82 13.45
CA GLN A 306 -19.10 -7.94 12.57
C GLN A 306 -19.68 -6.57 12.20
N LYS A 307 -19.69 -5.63 13.15
CA LYS A 307 -20.10 -4.24 12.90
C LYS A 307 -19.21 -3.59 11.85
N GLU A 308 -17.89 -3.75 11.98
CA GLU A 308 -16.91 -3.23 11.03
C GLU A 308 -17.08 -3.88 9.65
N GLY A 309 -17.20 -5.21 9.59
CA GLY A 309 -17.36 -5.91 8.31
C GLY A 309 -18.68 -5.57 7.62
N ALA A 310 -19.78 -5.46 8.37
CA ALA A 310 -21.06 -4.98 7.86
C ALA A 310 -20.94 -3.55 7.33
N ALA A 311 -20.29 -2.66 8.07
CA ALA A 311 -20.09 -1.28 7.66
C ALA A 311 -19.26 -1.17 6.38
N ARG A 312 -18.12 -1.87 6.31
CA ARG A 312 -17.23 -1.91 5.14
C ARG A 312 -17.94 -2.46 3.90
N PHE A 313 -18.69 -3.56 4.04
CA PHE A 313 -19.37 -4.20 2.91
C PHE A 313 -20.58 -3.40 2.41
N LEU A 314 -21.40 -2.88 3.33
CA LEU A 314 -22.66 -2.23 2.99
C LEU A 314 -22.52 -0.74 2.60
N ALA A 315 -21.43 -0.07 2.98
CA ALA A 315 -21.25 1.35 2.67
C ALA A 315 -21.31 1.63 1.15
N PRO A 316 -20.60 0.90 0.26
CA PRO A 316 -20.73 1.09 -1.19
C PRO A 316 -22.10 0.71 -1.77
N LEU A 317 -22.91 -0.07 -1.05
CA LEU A 317 -24.27 -0.43 -1.46
C LEU A 317 -25.28 0.68 -1.12
N SER A 318 -24.99 1.50 -0.10
CA SER A 318 -25.89 2.57 0.36
C SER A 318 -26.19 3.63 -0.71
N ASP A 319 -25.31 3.78 -1.71
CA ASP A 319 -25.53 4.68 -2.84
C ASP A 319 -26.51 4.13 -3.88
N ARG A 320 -26.65 2.80 -3.94
CA ARG A 320 -27.42 2.08 -4.98
C ARG A 320 -28.68 1.41 -4.44
N MET A 321 -28.76 1.18 -3.14
CA MET A 321 -29.85 0.47 -2.48
C MET A 321 -30.35 1.24 -1.26
N LYS A 322 -31.65 1.11 -0.99
CA LYS A 322 -32.25 1.66 0.23
C LYS A 322 -31.94 0.75 1.41
N LEU A 323 -30.94 1.12 2.21
CA LEU A 323 -30.60 0.41 3.44
C LEU A 323 -31.57 0.77 4.58
N PRO A 324 -31.89 -0.19 5.47
CA PRO A 324 -32.56 0.09 6.74
C PRO A 324 -31.82 1.13 7.59
N LYS A 325 -32.57 1.93 8.37
CA LYS A 325 -32.05 3.08 9.12
C LYS A 325 -31.00 2.65 10.14
N GLU A 326 -31.20 1.52 10.78
CA GLU A 326 -30.30 0.89 11.75
C GLU A 326 -28.94 0.55 11.14
N LEU A 327 -28.90 0.11 9.88
CA LEU A 327 -27.65 -0.17 9.17
C LEU A 327 -26.94 1.10 8.73
N LEU A 328 -27.68 2.13 8.28
CA LEU A 328 -27.10 3.45 8.00
C LEU A 328 -26.45 4.04 9.27
N ASN A 329 -27.14 3.95 10.42
CA ASN A 329 -26.59 4.39 11.69
C ASN A 329 -25.31 3.62 12.07
N LEU A 330 -25.32 2.29 11.90
CA LEU A 330 -24.15 1.45 12.14
C LEU A 330 -22.96 1.89 11.28
N ILE A 331 -23.19 2.09 9.98
CA ILE A 331 -22.19 2.57 9.02
C ILE A 331 -21.61 3.90 9.51
N PHE A 332 -22.44 4.90 9.79
CA PHE A 332 -21.95 6.21 10.26
C PHE A 332 -21.16 6.13 11.57
N GLN A 333 -21.59 5.29 12.51
CA GLN A 333 -20.89 5.09 13.78
C GLN A 333 -19.49 4.50 13.56
N GLN A 334 -19.37 3.46 12.74
CA GLN A 334 -18.08 2.83 12.46
C GLN A 334 -17.17 3.77 11.65
N TYR A 335 -17.72 4.54 10.70
CA TYR A 335 -16.94 5.53 9.94
C TYR A 335 -16.31 6.56 10.88
N ARG A 336 -17.09 7.11 11.83
CA ARG A 336 -16.58 8.07 12.82
C ARG A 336 -15.46 7.46 13.66
N LYS A 337 -15.64 6.24 14.17
CA LYS A 337 -14.59 5.53 14.93
C LYS A 337 -13.29 5.40 14.13
N THR A 338 -13.38 5.06 12.84
CA THR A 338 -12.20 4.96 11.97
C THR A 338 -11.51 6.32 11.79
N GLN A 339 -12.26 7.41 11.61
CA GLN A 339 -11.68 8.76 11.48
C GLN A 339 -11.00 9.22 12.78
N GLU A 340 -11.59 8.92 13.93
CA GLU A 340 -10.99 9.22 15.24
C GLU A 340 -9.69 8.46 15.45
N LYS A 341 -9.64 7.16 15.11
CA LYS A 341 -8.41 6.35 15.18
C LYS A 341 -7.29 6.97 14.32
N LYS A 342 -7.59 7.40 13.09
CA LYS A 342 -6.61 8.03 12.18
C LYS A 342 -6.00 9.33 12.72
N LYS A 343 -6.75 10.11 13.50
CA LYS A 343 -6.23 11.34 14.11
C LYS A 343 -5.17 11.07 15.18
N THR A 344 -5.23 9.90 15.82
CA THR A 344 -4.31 9.53 16.91
C THR A 344 -3.03 8.83 16.46
N THR A 345 -2.98 8.34 15.22
CA THR A 345 -1.88 7.49 14.73
C THR A 345 -0.91 8.17 13.76
N LYS A 346 -1.14 9.44 13.39
CA LYS A 346 -0.22 10.17 12.52
C LYS A 346 0.94 10.74 13.37
N PRO A 347 2.19 10.29 13.15
CA PRO A 347 3.36 10.82 13.86
C PRO A 347 3.67 12.27 13.47
#